data_AF-A0A452IHC9-F1
#
_entry.id   AF-A0A452IHC9-F1
#
_cell.length_a   1.000
_cell.length_b   1.000
_cell.length_c   1.000
_cell.angle_alpha   90.00
_cell.angle_beta   90.00
_cell.angle_gamma   90.00
#
_symmetry.space_group_name_H-M   'P 1'
#
loop_
_entity.id
_entity.type
_entity.pdbx_description
1 polymer ?
#
loop_
_entity_poly.entity_id
_entity_poly.type
_entity_poly.pdbx_seq_one_letter_code
_entity_poly.pdbx_strand_id
1 'polypeptide(L)'
;MKNKNSQGAQECPSRCPDNSAFKQQKLPAWKPKLAAPTVLSSFFTIGLFCLLMGICLILYARSVKEIQINYSDICLNCSKLRENSSNWDKECNCTV
;
A
#
# COMPACT_ATOMS: atom_id res chain seq x y z
N MET A 1 0.05 4.32 65.62
CA MET A 1 1.37 4.98 65.44
C MET A 1 1.59 5.20 63.95
N LYS A 2 1.47 6.46 63.50
CA LYS A 2 1.72 6.91 62.12
C LYS A 2 3.13 7.47 62.07
N ASN A 3 3.95 7.04 61.12
CA ASN A 3 5.13 7.80 60.75
C ASN A 3 5.34 7.75 59.24
N LYS A 4 4.76 8.73 58.54
CA LYS A 4 5.10 9.07 57.16
C LYS A 4 6.37 9.91 57.25
N ASN A 5 7.50 9.33 56.84
CA ASN A 5 8.75 10.06 56.80
C ASN A 5 8.72 11.00 55.59
N SER A 6 8.70 12.30 55.90
CA SER A 6 8.72 13.41 54.96
C SER A 6 9.88 13.26 53.98
N GLN A 7 9.55 13.27 52.70
CA GLN A 7 10.50 13.60 51.65
C GLN A 7 11.04 15.00 51.93
N GLY A 8 12.37 15.12 52.00
CA GLY A 8 13.05 16.39 52.16
C GLY A 8 12.68 17.32 51.01
N ALA A 9 11.91 18.35 51.31
CA ALA A 9 11.84 19.55 50.49
C ALA A 9 13.20 20.26 50.65
N GLN A 10 14.11 19.95 49.75
CA GLN A 10 15.34 20.72 49.57
C GLN A 10 14.93 22.05 48.92
N GLU A 11 15.11 23.17 49.62
CA GLU A 11 14.93 24.51 49.06
C GLU A 11 15.80 24.67 47.81
N CYS A 12 15.19 24.53 46.64
CA CYS A 12 15.84 24.86 45.37
C CYS A 12 15.84 26.39 45.23
N PRO A 13 16.98 27.05 44.96
CA PRO A 13 16.98 28.48 44.65
C PRO A 13 16.01 28.77 43.51
N SER A 14 15.30 29.91 43.55
CA SER A 14 14.17 30.26 42.66
C SER A 14 14.49 30.31 41.15
N ARG A 15 15.73 30.04 40.77
CA ARG A 15 16.26 29.98 39.40
C ARG A 15 16.75 28.60 38.98
N CYS A 16 16.49 27.55 39.76
CA CYS A 16 16.85 26.19 39.38
C CYS A 16 15.98 25.71 38.21
N PRO A 17 16.60 25.19 37.13
CA PRO A 17 15.84 24.60 36.04
C PRO A 17 15.14 23.31 36.50
N ASP A 18 13.91 23.14 36.04
CA ASP A 18 13.08 21.96 36.32
C ASP A 18 13.76 20.67 35.80
N ASN A 19 13.77 19.63 36.62
CA ASN A 19 14.43 18.37 36.33
C ASN A 19 13.56 17.34 35.60
N SER A 20 12.39 17.76 35.10
CA SER A 20 11.51 16.93 34.27
C SER A 20 12.19 16.41 32.98
N ALA A 21 11.98 15.12 32.66
CA ALA A 21 12.55 14.45 31.50
C ALA A 21 12.17 15.10 30.15
N PHE A 22 11.00 15.75 30.06
CA PHE A 22 10.59 16.48 28.87
C PHE A 22 11.38 17.78 28.69
N LYS A 23 11.49 18.59 29.74
CA LYS A 23 12.23 19.87 29.71
C LYS A 23 13.73 19.65 29.51
N GLN A 24 14.27 18.54 30.05
CA GLN A 24 15.65 18.11 29.84
C GLN A 24 15.88 17.34 28.53
N GLN A 25 14.83 17.10 27.72
CA GLN A 25 14.89 16.34 26.47
C GLN A 25 15.49 14.93 26.61
N LYS A 26 15.27 14.29 27.76
CA LYS A 26 15.72 12.93 28.08
C LYS A 26 14.64 11.88 27.84
N LEU A 27 13.62 12.23 27.05
CA LEU A 27 12.60 11.25 26.68
C LEU A 27 13.26 10.10 25.89
N PRO A 28 12.88 8.84 26.16
CA PRO A 28 13.37 7.73 25.38
C PRO A 28 12.86 7.88 23.94
N ALA A 29 13.79 8.00 23.00
CA ALA A 29 13.49 8.07 21.59
C ALA A 29 14.18 6.90 20.88
N TRP A 30 13.45 6.23 20.00
CA TRP A 30 14.09 5.32 19.07
C TRP A 30 14.78 6.14 17.98
N LYS A 31 16.11 6.02 17.90
CA LYS A 31 16.93 6.70 16.88
C LYS A 31 17.34 5.68 15.83
N PRO A 32 16.67 5.63 14.67
CA PRO A 32 17.05 4.71 13.61
C PRO A 32 18.41 5.14 13.06
N LYS A 33 19.41 4.28 13.19
CA LYS A 33 20.72 4.46 12.56
C LYS A 33 20.69 3.73 11.23
N LEU A 34 20.62 4.48 10.14
CA LEU A 34 20.66 3.94 8.79
C LEU A 34 22.11 3.55 8.44
N ALA A 35 22.49 2.35 8.87
CA ALA A 35 23.78 1.77 8.54
C ALA A 35 23.68 0.92 7.27
N ALA A 36 24.74 0.89 6.45
CA ALA A 36 24.83 0.07 5.24
C ALA A 36 24.37 -1.40 5.44
N PRO A 37 24.78 -2.14 6.50
CA PRO A 37 24.30 -3.51 6.70
C PRO A 37 22.80 -3.61 6.97
N THR A 38 22.22 -2.65 7.71
CA THR A 38 20.78 -2.63 8.03
C THR A 38 19.95 -2.36 6.79
N VAL A 39 20.38 -1.40 5.96
CA VAL A 39 19.70 -1.05 4.72
C VAL A 39 19.80 -2.20 3.71
N LEU A 40 21.00 -2.78 3.56
CA LEU A 40 21.22 -3.91 2.66
C LEU A 40 20.37 -5.12 3.04
N SER A 41 20.30 -5.46 4.33
CA SER A 41 19.45 -6.55 4.83
C SER A 41 17.97 -6.30 4.50
N SER A 42 17.48 -5.07 4.68
CA SER A 42 16.09 -4.74 4.37
C SER A 42 15.74 -4.92 2.89
N PHE A 43 16.65 -4.55 1.98
CA PHE A 43 16.45 -4.73 0.54
C PHE A 43 16.40 -6.20 0.15
N PHE A 44 17.26 -7.05 0.73
CA PHE A 44 17.18 -8.49 0.46
C PHE A 44 15.88 -9.11 0.96
N THR A 45 15.41 -8.74 2.14
CA THR A 45 14.14 -9.24 2.69
C THR A 45 12.94 -8.83 1.82
N ILE A 46 12.87 -7.55 1.46
CA ILE A 46 11.78 -7.03 0.60
C ILE A 46 11.88 -7.63 -0.80
N GLY A 47 13.08 -7.72 -1.36
CA GLY A 47 13.32 -8.32 -2.67
C GLY A 47 12.87 -9.77 -2.73
N LEU A 48 13.23 -10.58 -1.73
CA LEU A 48 12.78 -11.97 -1.65
C LEU A 48 11.26 -12.08 -1.53
N PHE A 49 10.64 -11.24 -0.69
CA PHE A 49 9.19 -11.19 -0.57
C PHE A 49 8.51 -10.84 -1.90
N CYS A 50 9.00 -9.81 -2.59
CA CYS A 50 8.47 -9.40 -3.89
C CYS A 50 8.65 -10.50 -4.96
N LEU A 51 9.78 -11.21 -4.96
CA LEU A 51 10.00 -12.32 -5.89
C LEU A 51 9.02 -13.46 -5.64
N LEU A 52 8.84 -13.88 -4.38
CA LEU A 52 7.90 -14.94 -4.02
C LEU A 52 6.46 -14.55 -4.39
N MET A 53 6.03 -13.35 -4.00
CA MET A 53 4.69 -12.86 -4.32
C MET A 53 4.48 -12.67 -5.82
N GLY A 54 5.49 -12.18 -6.54
CA GLY A 54 5.44 -12.00 -7.99
C GLY A 54 5.24 -13.32 -8.74
N ILE A 55 5.98 -14.37 -8.36
CA ILE A 55 5.81 -15.71 -8.95
C ILE A 55 4.41 -16.25 -8.67
N CYS A 56 3.93 -16.15 -7.43
CA CYS A 56 2.57 -16.56 -7.07
C CYS A 56 1.53 -15.85 -7.95
N LEU A 57 1.60 -14.52 -8.06
CA LEU A 57 0.69 -13.72 -8.87
C LEU A 57 0.70 -14.15 -10.35
N ILE A 58 1.87 -14.42 -10.93
CA ILE A 58 1.98 -14.88 -12.32
C ILE A 58 1.30 -16.23 -12.52
N LEU A 59 1.47 -17.16 -11.58
CA LEU A 59 0.81 -18.48 -11.66
C LEU A 59 -0.72 -18.33 -11.57
N TYR A 60 -1.21 -17.51 -10.65
CA TYR A 60 -2.64 -17.24 -10.53
C TYR A 60 -3.21 -16.56 -11.77
N ALA A 61 -2.54 -15.52 -12.28
CA ALA A 61 -2.97 -14.82 -13.49
C ALA A 61 -3.06 -15.75 -14.71
N ARG A 62 -2.10 -16.69 -14.86
CA ARG A 62 -2.11 -17.69 -15.94
C ARG A 62 -3.13 -18.80 -15.76
N SER A 63 -3.56 -19.06 -14.53
CA SER A 63 -4.56 -20.10 -14.25
C SER A 63 -5.98 -19.68 -14.66
N VAL A 64 -6.22 -18.39 -14.89
CA VAL A 64 -7.52 -17.89 -15.32
C VAL A 64 -7.74 -18.30 -16.78
N LYS A 65 -8.88 -18.98 -17.03
CA LYS A 65 -9.32 -19.30 -18.38
C LYS A 65 -10.21 -18.18 -18.88
N GLU A 66 -9.76 -17.51 -19.94
CA GLU A 66 -10.53 -16.47 -20.62
C GLU A 66 -11.04 -17.01 -21.96
N ILE A 67 -12.30 -16.72 -22.26
CA ILE A 67 -12.89 -16.98 -23.57
C ILE A 67 -13.23 -15.61 -24.16
N GLN A 68 -12.45 -15.20 -25.17
CA GLN A 68 -12.68 -13.96 -25.88
C GLN A 68 -13.29 -14.26 -27.26
N ILE A 69 -14.51 -13.80 -27.49
CA ILE A 69 -15.23 -13.97 -28.75
C ILE A 69 -15.32 -12.60 -29.43
N ASN A 70 -14.56 -12.42 -30.51
CA ASN A 70 -14.62 -11.20 -31.33
C ASN A 70 -15.57 -11.42 -32.51
N TYR A 71 -16.78 -10.87 -32.41
CA TYR A 71 -17.81 -10.92 -33.46
C TYR A 71 -17.83 -9.68 -34.36
N SER A 72 -16.85 -8.78 -34.21
CA SER A 72 -16.81 -7.51 -34.96
C SER A 72 -16.72 -7.74 -36.46
N ASP A 73 -15.90 -8.70 -36.89
CA ASP A 73 -15.70 -9.02 -38.30
C ASP A 73 -16.89 -9.78 -38.89
N ILE A 74 -17.52 -10.65 -38.10
CA ILE A 74 -18.69 -11.44 -38.52
C ILE A 74 -19.89 -10.52 -38.72
N CYS A 75 -20.10 -9.55 -37.82
CA CYS A 75 -21.19 -8.58 -37.91
C CYS A 75 -20.82 -7.30 -38.68
N LEU A 76 -19.67 -7.26 -39.36
CA LEU A 76 -19.15 -6.05 -40.01
C LEU A 76 -20.10 -5.47 -41.06
N ASN A 77 -20.81 -6.33 -41.78
CA ASN A 77 -21.77 -5.89 -42.79
C ASN A 77 -23.01 -5.24 -42.15
N CYS A 78 -23.47 -5.77 -41.01
CA CYS A 78 -24.58 -5.17 -40.26
C CYS A 78 -24.18 -3.85 -39.60
N SER A 79 -22.94 -3.74 -39.09
CA SER A 79 -22.45 -2.49 -38.51
C SER A 79 -22.33 -1.40 -39.57
N LYS A 80 -21.73 -1.71 -40.73
CA LYS A 80 -21.66 -0.80 -41.88
C LYS A 80 -23.04 -0.41 -42.42
N LEU A 81 -23.99 -1.34 -42.46
CA LEU A 81 -25.37 -1.04 -42.87
C LEU A 81 -26.02 0.02 -41.96
N ARG A 82 -25.70 -0.03 -40.66
CA ARG A 82 -26.26 0.85 -39.63
C ARG A 82 -25.62 2.24 -39.58
N GLU A 83 -24.43 2.43 -40.16
CA GLU A 83 -23.80 3.76 -40.27
C GLU A 83 -24.67 4.77 -41.04
N ASN A 84 -25.48 4.26 -41.98
CA ASN A 84 -26.43 5.08 -42.72
C ASN A 84 -27.84 4.92 -42.14
N SER A 85 -28.37 6.00 -41.54
CA SER A 85 -29.66 6.03 -40.86
C SER A 85 -30.87 5.71 -41.76
N SER A 86 -30.74 5.80 -43.09
CA SER A 86 -31.81 5.44 -44.02
C SER A 86 -32.06 3.93 -44.11
N ASN A 87 -31.12 3.09 -43.68
CA ASN A 87 -31.25 1.62 -43.71
C ASN A 87 -31.89 1.04 -42.45
N TRP A 88 -32.58 1.85 -41.64
CA TRP A 88 -33.12 1.44 -40.35
C TRP A 88 -34.12 0.28 -40.43
N ASP A 89 -34.87 0.17 -41.53
CA ASP A 89 -35.91 -0.84 -41.76
C ASP A 89 -35.34 -2.16 -42.37
N LYS A 90 -34.06 -2.18 -42.76
CA LYS A 90 -33.45 -3.36 -43.38
C LYS A 90 -33.05 -4.39 -42.33
N GLU A 91 -33.60 -5.59 -42.46
CA GLU A 91 -33.21 -6.75 -41.66
C GLU A 91 -31.72 -7.08 -41.84
N CYS A 92 -31.02 -7.38 -40.75
CA CYS A 92 -29.63 -7.85 -40.80
C CYS A 92 -29.40 -8.94 -39.77
N ASN A 93 -29.07 -10.15 -40.23
CA ASN A 93 -28.81 -11.29 -39.38
C ASN A 93 -27.30 -11.44 -39.16
N CYS A 94 -26.87 -11.34 -37.91
CA CYS A 94 -25.52 -11.72 -37.51
C CYS A 94 -25.56 -12.87 -36.52
N THR A 95 -24.79 -13.91 -36.77
CA THR A 95 -24.64 -15.09 -35.91
C THR A 95 -23.17 -15.23 -35.51
N VAL A 96 -22.92 -15.32 -34.21
CA VAL A 96 -21.57 -15.41 -33.61
C VAL A 96 -21.11 -16.85 -33.54
#